data_AF-A0AAU1X3H3-F1
#
_entry.id   AF-A0AAU1X3H3-F1
#
_cell.length_a   1.000
_cell.length_b   1.000
_cell.length_c   1.000
_cell.angle_alpha   90.00
_cell.angle_beta   90.00
_cell.angle_gamma   90.00
#
_symmetry.space_group_name_H-M   'P 1'
#
loop_
_entity.id
_entity.type
_entity.pdbx_description
1 polymer ?
#
loop_
_entity_poly.entity_id
_entity_poly.type
_entity_poly.pdbx_seq_one_letter_code
_entity_poly.pdbx_strand_id
1 'polypeptide(L)'
;MSDSHFTTTVPAPPDSDPFWGSPPHGQVKEWLQGNGIDLRIPRRDITVTGPPGDRTIQYTGFVLAADGHIQSDASGEPLTEKRAAPCLVEPPAAVTKEAA
;
A
#
# COMPACT_ATOMS: atom_id res chain seq x y z
N MET A 1 9.85 28.55 6.45
CA MET A 1 9.66 27.22 7.02
C MET A 1 9.60 26.28 5.82
N SER A 2 10.61 25.45 5.62
CA SER A 2 10.57 24.49 4.53
C SER A 2 9.53 23.44 4.91
N ASP A 3 8.37 23.48 4.26
CA ASP A 3 7.45 22.36 4.18
C ASP A 3 8.19 21.23 3.44
N SER A 4 9.04 20.52 4.18
CA SER A 4 9.68 19.32 3.69
C SER A 4 8.58 18.28 3.55
N HIS A 5 7.97 18.24 2.36
CA HIS A 5 7.11 17.15 1.95
C HIS A 5 7.90 15.85 2.09
N PHE A 6 7.67 15.13 3.18
CA PHE A 6 8.26 13.82 3.38
C PHE A 6 7.61 12.87 2.38
N THR A 7 8.45 12.20 1.59
CA THR A 7 8.02 11.13 0.69
C THR A 7 8.81 9.89 1.07
N THR A 8 8.10 8.83 1.43
CA THR A 8 8.71 7.52 1.66
C THR A 8 8.00 6.45 0.87
N THR A 9 8.74 5.43 0.48
CA THR A 9 8.23 4.33 -0.33
C THR A 9 8.40 3.02 0.42
N VAL A 10 7.32 2.27 0.55
CA VAL A 10 7.34 0.85 0.93
C VAL A 10 7.38 0.05 -0.38
N PRO A 11 8.49 -0.63 -0.70
CA PRO A 11 8.66 -1.31 -1.97
C PRO A 11 7.77 -2.55 -2.02
N ALA A 12 7.34 -2.90 -3.23
CA ALA A 12 6.61 -4.12 -3.50
C ALA A 12 7.37 -5.35 -2.96
N PRO A 13 6.65 -6.39 -2.50
CA PRO A 13 7.25 -7.63 -2.02
C PRO A 13 8.01 -8.37 -3.16
N PRO A 14 8.72 -9.46 -2.89
CA PRO A 14 9.31 -10.30 -3.94
C PRO A 14 8.25 -11.03 -4.79
N ASP A 15 8.66 -11.60 -5.94
CA ASP A 15 7.74 -12.30 -6.88
C ASP A 15 7.03 -13.49 -6.26
N SER A 16 7.62 -14.07 -5.22
CA SER A 16 7.03 -15.15 -4.45
C SER A 16 5.83 -14.73 -3.59
N ASP A 17 5.53 -13.42 -3.47
CA ASP A 17 4.41 -12.91 -2.69
C ASP A 17 3.60 -11.83 -3.46
N PRO A 18 2.77 -12.24 -4.44
CA PRO A 18 2.07 -11.32 -5.34
C PRO A 18 0.96 -10.48 -4.67
N PHE A 19 0.57 -10.82 -3.44
CA PHE A 19 -0.55 -10.19 -2.72
C PHE A 19 -0.22 -9.87 -1.26
N TRP A 20 1.06 -9.69 -0.92
CA TRP A 20 1.48 -9.36 0.45
C TRP A 20 0.96 -10.37 1.51
N GLY A 21 0.78 -11.63 1.10
CA GLY A 21 0.21 -12.71 1.89
C GLY A 21 1.24 -13.53 2.66
N SER A 22 2.54 -13.33 2.42
CA SER A 22 3.60 -14.14 3.04
C SER A 22 3.98 -13.62 4.45
N PRO A 23 4.28 -14.52 5.42
CA PRO A 23 4.68 -14.17 6.78
C PRO A 23 5.86 -13.16 6.95
N PRO A 24 6.92 -13.15 6.11
CA PRO A 24 8.04 -12.21 6.29
C PRO A 24 7.66 -10.72 6.14
N HIS A 25 6.46 -10.39 5.66
CA HIS A 25 5.96 -9.01 5.55
C HIS A 25 5.04 -8.58 6.70
N GLY A 26 5.14 -9.26 7.86
CA GLY A 26 4.28 -9.00 9.03
C GLY A 26 4.16 -7.53 9.42
N GLN A 27 5.25 -6.76 9.44
CA GLN A 27 5.23 -5.34 9.81
C GLN A 27 4.47 -4.46 8.80
N VAL A 28 4.60 -4.74 7.49
CA VAL A 28 3.84 -4.00 6.45
C VAL A 28 2.36 -4.34 6.57
N LYS A 29 2.05 -5.62 6.79
CA LYS A 29 0.68 -6.09 6.97
C LYS A 29 0.00 -5.45 8.17
N GLU A 30 0.66 -5.46 9.32
CA GLU A 30 0.16 -4.80 10.54
C GLU A 30 -0.02 -3.29 10.32
N TRP A 31 0.91 -2.66 9.61
CA TRP A 31 0.82 -1.24 9.26
C TRP A 31 -0.37 -0.94 8.34
N LEU A 32 -0.58 -1.71 7.26
CA LEU A 32 -1.72 -1.53 6.36
C LEU A 32 -3.04 -1.71 7.10
N GLN A 33 -3.14 -2.76 7.93
CA GLN A 33 -4.32 -3.02 8.75
C GLN A 33 -4.57 -1.91 9.79
N GLY A 34 -3.51 -1.39 10.41
CA GLY A 34 -3.59 -0.27 11.36
C GLY A 34 -4.09 1.03 10.71
N ASN A 35 -3.91 1.17 9.39
CA ASN A 35 -4.44 2.27 8.60
C ASN A 35 -5.78 1.95 7.91
N GLY A 36 -6.40 0.81 8.22
CA GLY A 36 -7.67 0.38 7.64
C GLY A 36 -7.60 -0.05 6.17
N ILE A 37 -6.40 -0.37 5.67
CA ILE A 37 -6.17 -0.87 4.31
C ILE A 37 -6.21 -2.40 4.31
N ASP A 38 -7.08 -2.98 3.48
CA ASP A 38 -7.13 -4.43 3.26
C ASP A 38 -5.83 -4.92 2.59
N LEU A 39 -5.38 -6.11 2.94
CA LEU A 39 -4.20 -6.77 2.41
C LEU A 39 -4.41 -7.34 1.02
N ARG A 40 -5.66 -7.37 0.54
CA ARG A 40 -6.01 -7.65 -0.86
C ARG A 40 -5.60 -6.48 -1.77
N ILE A 41 -4.31 -6.19 -1.82
CA ILE A 41 -3.70 -5.25 -2.75
C ILE A 41 -2.71 -5.97 -3.66
N PRO A 42 -2.58 -5.55 -4.93
CA PRO A 42 -1.56 -6.09 -5.82
C PRO A 42 -0.15 -5.80 -5.32
N ARG A 43 0.80 -6.62 -5.78
CA ARG A 43 2.24 -6.37 -5.65
C ARG A 43 2.67 -5.12 -6.41
N ARG A 44 2.62 -3.98 -5.71
CA ARG A 44 3.02 -2.66 -6.18
C ARG A 44 3.59 -1.86 -5.02
N ASP A 45 4.46 -0.92 -5.33
CA ASP A 45 4.98 0.02 -4.34
C ASP A 45 3.83 0.84 -3.71
N ILE A 46 4.03 1.19 -2.46
CA ILE A 46 3.14 2.06 -1.70
C ILE A 46 3.93 3.32 -1.34
N THR A 47 3.36 4.48 -1.62
CA THR A 47 4.00 5.77 -1.36
C THR A 47 3.27 6.47 -0.24
N VAL A 48 4.01 7.02 0.72
CA VAL A 48 3.46 7.87 1.77
C VAL A 48 3.99 9.28 1.58
N THR A 49 3.10 10.26 1.47
CA THR A 49 3.44 11.67 1.22
C THR A 49 2.80 12.60 2.23
N GLY A 50 3.42 13.75 2.49
CA GLY A 50 2.86 14.81 3.31
C GLY A 50 3.64 15.07 4.60
N PRO A 51 3.30 16.14 5.35
CA PRO A 51 3.97 16.48 6.59
C PRO A 51 3.58 15.50 7.71
N PRO A 52 4.43 15.32 8.75
CA PRO A 52 4.07 14.52 9.92
C PRO A 52 2.72 14.93 10.50
N GLY A 53 1.84 13.96 10.76
CA GLY A 53 0.49 14.21 11.27
C GLY A 53 -0.59 14.46 10.21
N ASP A 54 -0.23 14.68 8.95
CA ASP A 54 -1.15 14.81 7.80
C ASP A 54 -0.64 14.03 6.58
N ARG A 55 -0.11 12.84 6.85
CA ARG A 55 0.43 11.95 5.81
C ARG A 55 -0.70 11.21 5.09
N THR A 56 -0.51 10.97 3.81
CA THR A 56 -1.41 10.21 2.94
C THR A 56 -0.69 9.00 2.36
N ILE A 57 -1.30 7.83 2.50
CA ILE A 57 -0.86 6.57 1.88
C ILE A 57 -1.49 6.47 0.49
N GLN A 58 -0.66 6.48 -0.54
CA GLN A 58 -1.01 6.24 -1.93
C GLN A 58 -0.66 4.80 -2.30
N TYR A 59 -1.65 4.03 -2.73
CA TYR A 59 -1.48 2.62 -3.05
C TYR A 59 -2.34 2.20 -4.24
N THR A 60 -2.05 1.04 -4.80
CA THR A 60 -2.91 0.40 -5.80
C THR A 60 -3.73 -0.67 -5.10
N GLY A 61 -5.05 -0.70 -5.30
CA GLY A 61 -5.95 -1.74 -4.78
C GLY A 61 -6.65 -2.50 -5.90
N PHE A 62 -7.14 -3.71 -5.60
CA PHE A 62 -8.04 -4.41 -6.53
C PHE A 62 -9.41 -3.76 -6.56
N VAL A 63 -10.01 -3.71 -7.75
CA VAL A 63 -11.43 -3.41 -7.88
C VAL A 63 -12.20 -4.64 -7.45
N LEU A 64 -13.09 -4.47 -6.46
CA LEU A 64 -13.91 -5.55 -5.93
C LEU A 64 -15.33 -5.44 -6.49
N ALA A 65 -15.91 -6.56 -6.85
CA ALA A 65 -17.33 -6.67 -7.15
C ALA A 65 -18.16 -6.57 -5.86
N ALA A 66 -19.48 -6.41 -6.01
CA ALA A 66 -20.40 -6.28 -4.87
C ALA A 66 -20.42 -7.53 -3.94
N ASP A 67 -19.99 -8.68 -4.47
CA ASP A 67 -19.84 -9.94 -3.73
C ASP A 67 -18.48 -10.07 -3.01
N GLY A 68 -17.60 -9.07 -3.14
CA GLY A 68 -16.26 -9.05 -2.53
C GLY A 68 -15.19 -9.83 -3.30
N HIS A 69 -15.48 -10.32 -4.51
CA HIS A 69 -14.49 -10.93 -5.39
C HIS A 69 -13.72 -9.88 -6.20
N ILE A 70 -12.47 -10.18 -6.56
CA ILE A 70 -11.66 -9.32 -7.43
C ILE A 70 -12.25 -9.36 -8.84
N GLN A 71 -12.50 -8.18 -9.41
CA GLN A 71 -12.93 -8.08 -10.80
C GLN A 71 -11.74 -8.29 -11.73
N SER A 72 -12.00 -8.94 -12.87
CA SER A 72 -11.04 -9.11 -13.96
C SER A 72 -11.57 -8.48 -15.24
N ASP A 73 -10.66 -8.10 -16.14
CA ASP A 73 -11.01 -7.68 -17.50
C ASP A 73 -11.39 -8.89 -18.39
N ALA A 74 -11.71 -8.61 -19.66
CA ALA A 74 -12.10 -9.64 -20.62
C ALA A 74 -10.99 -10.66 -20.93
N SER A 75 -9.73 -10.34 -20.64
CA SER A 75 -8.58 -11.25 -20.79
C SER A 75 -8.33 -12.11 -19.56
N GLY A 76 -9.04 -11.84 -18.45
CA GLY A 76 -8.90 -12.54 -17.17
C GLY A 76 -7.94 -11.84 -16.20
N GLU A 77 -7.32 -10.73 -16.59
CA GLU A 77 -6.38 -10.00 -15.74
C GLU A 77 -7.11 -9.19 -14.65
N PRO A 78 -6.64 -9.20 -13.40
CA PRO A 78 -7.26 -8.45 -12.31
C PRO A 78 -7.30 -6.93 -12.56
N LEU A 79 -8.47 -6.33 -12.39
CA LEU A 79 -8.63 -4.88 -12.42
C LEU A 79 -8.06 -4.24 -11.15
N THR A 80 -7.34 -3.13 -11.34
CA THR A 80 -6.71 -2.38 -10.26
C THR A 80 -6.96 -0.88 -10.40
N GLU A 81 -6.96 -0.18 -9.27
CA GLU A 81 -7.13 1.27 -9.23
C GLU A 81 -6.21 1.91 -8.19
N LYS A 82 -5.84 3.17 -8.42
CA LYS A 82 -5.10 3.97 -7.44
C LYS A 82 -6.05 4.46 -6.35
N ARG A 83 -5.64 4.30 -5.10
CA ARG A 83 -6.38 4.72 -3.91
C ARG A 83 -5.48 5.56 -3.01
N ALA A 84 -6.13 6.36 -2.16
CA ALA A 84 -5.48 7.13 -1.13
C ALA A 84 -6.21 6.90 0.20
N ALA A 85 -5.45 6.78 1.28
CA ALA A 85 -5.96 6.67 2.64
C ALA A 85 -5.13 7.54 3.59
N PRO A 86 -5.72 8.07 4.68
CA PRO A 86 -4.96 8.77 5.70
C PRO A 86 -3.94 7.82 6.35
N CYS A 87 -2.74 8.34 6.63
CA CYS A 87 -1.70 7.62 7.34
C CYS A 87 -1.81 7.92 8.85
N LEU A 88 -2.62 7.12 9.54
CA LEU A 88 -2.84 7.18 10.99
C LEU A 88 -1.71 6.51 11.79
N VAL A 89 -1.08 5.49 11.20
CA VAL A 89 0.06 4.77 11.77
C VAL A 89 1.23 4.89 10.80
N GLU A 90 2.39 5.26 11.31
CA GLU A 90 3.60 5.45 10.51
C GLU A 90 4.13 4.12 9.94
N PRO A 91 4.68 4.13 8.71
CA PRO A 91 5.25 2.93 8.12
C PRO A 91 6.49 2.47 8.90
N PRO A 92 6.75 1.15 8.99
CA PRO A 92 7.92 0.67 9.71
C PRO A 92 9.22 1.08 8.99
N ALA A 93 10.16 1.66 9.73
CA ALA A 93 11.43 2.14 9.18
C ALA A 93 12.23 1.03 8.45
N ALA A 94 12.09 -0.22 8.91
CA ALA A 94 12.79 -1.39 8.35
C ALA A 94 12.34 -1.76 6.91
N VAL A 95 11.17 -1.30 6.49
CA VAL A 95 10.58 -1.63 5.17
C VAL A 95 10.42 -0.41 4.27
N THR A 96 10.72 0.78 4.78
CA THR A 96 10.70 2.01 3.98
C THR A 96 12.07 2.31 3.38
N LYS A 97 12.06 2.78 2.12
CA LYS A 97 13.19 3.51 1.55
C LYS A 97 12.84 4.99 1.53
N GLU A 98 13.72 5.83 2.07
CA GLU A 98 13.62 7.26 1.83
C GLU A 98 13.84 7.52 0.33
N ALA A 99 12.96 8.33 -0.25
CA ALA A 99 13.23 8.88 -1.57
C ALA A 99 14.34 9.93 -1.38
N ALA A 100 15.55 9.62 -1.85
CA ALA A 100 16.70 10.51 -1.83
C ALA A 100 16.51 11.72 -2.77
#